data_AF-A0AB35WXV7-F1
#
_entry.id   AF-A0AB35WXV7-F1
#
_cell.length_a   1.000
_cell.length_b   1.000
_cell.length_c   1.000
_cell.angle_alpha   90.00
_cell.angle_beta   90.00
_cell.angle_gamma   90.00
#
_symmetry.space_group_name_H-M   'P 1'
#
loop_
_entity.id
_entity.type
_entity.pdbx_description
1 polymer ?
#
loop_
_entity_poly.entity_id
_entity_poly.type
_entity_poly.pdbx_seq_one_letter_code
_entity_poly.pdbx_strand_id
1 'polypeptide(L)' 'MTDPMLLAPDPAEFRFALYCRSHLFGLSDKPEPPVAIYRDEQVARAHGSKLWPSTWIVVDLHKDDRS' A
#
# COMPACT_ATOMS: atom_id res chain seq x y z
N MET A 1 25.17 -7.71 -5.87
CA MET A 1 26.04 -6.58 -5.52
C MET A 1 25.15 -5.48 -4.97
N THR A 2 25.36 -5.08 -3.72
CA THR A 2 24.60 -4.00 -3.09
C THR A 2 25.22 -2.68 -3.53
N ASP A 3 24.42 -1.80 -4.11
CA ASP A 3 24.87 -0.45 -4.44
C ASP A 3 25.17 0.30 -3.12
N PRO A 4 26.38 0.87 -2.94
CA PRO A 4 26.77 1.51 -1.68
C PRO A 4 25.97 2.78 -1.36
N MET A 5 25.22 3.33 -2.32
CA MET A 5 24.33 4.47 -2.09
C MET A 5 22.92 4.05 -1.66
N LEU A 6 22.61 2.75 -1.66
CA LEU A 6 21.30 2.22 -1.26
C LEU A 6 21.37 1.64 0.15
N LEU A 7 20.64 2.28 1.06
CA LEU A 7 20.40 1.72 2.39
C LEU A 7 19.52 0.46 2.25
N ALA A 8 19.85 -0.57 3.03
CA ALA A 8 18.99 -1.73 3.16
C ALA A 8 17.64 -1.29 3.76
N PRO A 9 16.50 -1.64 3.15
CA PRO A 9 15.20 -1.27 3.71
C PRO A 9 14.97 -2.04 5.02
N ASP A 10 14.51 -1.33 6.05
CA ASP A 10 13.95 -1.95 7.25
C ASP A 10 12.45 -2.21 7.00
N PRO A 11 11.98 -3.48 6.92
CA PRO A 11 10.58 -3.80 6.71
C PRO A 11 9.64 -3.19 7.76
N ALA A 12 10.12 -2.96 8.99
CA ALA A 12 9.32 -2.39 10.06
C ALA A 12 8.92 -0.92 9.80
N GLU A 13 9.62 -0.21 8.92
CA GLU A 13 9.27 1.17 8.54
C GLU A 13 8.11 1.24 7.52
N PHE A 14 7.82 0.14 6.80
CA PHE A 14 6.85 0.12 5.70
C PHE A 14 5.44 -0.25 6.18
N ARG A 15 4.82 0.68 6.91
CA ARG A 15 3.51 0.46 7.56
C ARG A 15 2.28 0.79 6.71
N PHE A 16 2.41 1.42 5.55
CA PHE A 16 1.24 1.82 4.76
C PHE A 16 1.02 0.89 3.56
N ALA A 17 -0.07 0.13 3.57
CA ALA A 17 -0.42 -0.80 2.51
C ALA A 17 -1.45 -0.19 1.54
N LEU A 18 -1.14 -0.20 0.24
CA LEU A 18 -2.01 0.27 -0.84
C LEU A 18 -2.79 -0.90 -1.47
N TYR A 19 -4.10 -0.76 -1.60
CA TYR A 19 -4.99 -1.74 -2.25
C TYR A 19 -5.76 -1.11 -3.42
N CYS A 20 -6.02 -1.91 -4.46
CA CYS A 20 -6.74 -1.54 -5.70
C CYS A 20 -8.29 -1.62 -5.54
N ARG A 21 -8.80 -2.32 -4.53
CA ARG A 21 -10.26 -2.52 -4.31
C ARG A 21 -11.03 -2.89 -5.59
N SER A 22 -10.49 -3.79 -6.41
CA SER A 22 -11.10 -4.17 -7.70
C SER A 22 -12.45 -4.88 -7.54
N HIS A 23 -12.70 -5.45 -6.37
CA HIS A 23 -13.99 -6.01 -5.97
C HIS A 23 -15.15 -4.99 -6.05
N LEU A 24 -14.89 -3.68 -5.91
CA LEU A 24 -15.92 -2.64 -6.07
C LEU A 24 -16.48 -2.56 -7.50
N PHE A 25 -15.76 -3.11 -8.48
CA PHE A 25 -16.20 -3.23 -9.87
C PHE A 25 -16.63 -4.65 -10.26
N GLY A 26 -16.72 -5.58 -9.29
CA GLY A 26 -17.02 -6.99 -9.57
C GLY A 26 -15.91 -7.71 -10.35
N LEU A 27 -14.67 -7.19 -10.32
CA LEU A 27 -13.53 -7.79 -11.02
C LEU A 27 -12.83 -8.89 -10.20
N SER A 28 -13.08 -8.95 -8.90
CA SER A 28 -12.56 -9.97 -7.99
C SER A 28 -13.54 -10.23 -6.85
N ASP A 29 -13.74 -11.50 -6.52
CA ASP A 29 -14.55 -11.95 -5.38
C ASP A 29 -13.70 -12.49 -4.22
N LYS A 30 -12.36 -12.38 -4.33
CA LYS A 30 -11.42 -12.85 -3.30
C LYS A 30 -10.75 -11.67 -2.61
N PRO A 31 -10.32 -11.84 -1.34
CA PRO A 31 -9.47 -10.85 -0.67
C PRO A 31 -8.23 -10.53 -1.51
N GLU A 32 -8.01 -9.25 -1.76
CA GLU A 32 -6.89 -8.78 -2.59
C GLU A 32 -5.66 -8.53 -1.71
N PRO A 33 -4.46 -9.00 -2.11
CA PRO A 33 -3.23 -8.62 -1.44
C PRO A 33 -2.93 -7.12 -1.67
N PRO A 34 -2.11 -6.48 -0.81
CA PRO A 34 -1.66 -5.13 -1.09
C PRO A 34 -0.85 -5.10 -2.39
N VAL A 35 -1.07 -4.07 -3.19
CA VAL A 35 -0.31 -3.84 -4.44
C VAL A 35 1.13 -3.44 -4.10
N ALA A 36 1.29 -2.63 -3.06
CA ALA A 36 2.59 -2.18 -2.57
C ALA A 36 2.49 -1.72 -1.11
N ILE A 37 3.65 -1.72 -0.43
CA ILE A 37 3.84 -1.18 0.91
C ILE A 37 4.75 0.05 0.86
N TYR A 38 4.43 1.02 1.70
CA TYR A 38 5.10 2.32 1.75
C TYR A 38 5.47 2.67 3.18
N ARG A 39 6.60 3.35 3.33
CA ARG A 39 6.96 4.03 4.59
C ARG A 39 6.17 5.31 4.82
N ASP A 40 5.70 5.95 3.75
CA ASP A 40 5.05 7.27 3.77
C ASP A 40 3.63 7.18 3.19
N GLU A 41 2.66 7.69 3.94
CA GLU A 41 1.24 7.63 3.57
C GLU A 41 0.93 8.49 2.34
N GLN A 42 1.55 9.67 2.23
CA GLN A 42 1.28 10.60 1.14
C GLN A 42 1.79 10.05 -0.18
N VAL A 43 2.95 9.38 -0.17
CA VAL A 43 3.47 8.66 -1.35
C VAL A 43 2.53 7.53 -1.76
N ALA A 44 2.04 6.74 -0.79
CA ALA A 44 1.09 5.66 -1.04
C ALA A 44 -0.21 6.20 -1.69
N ARG A 45 -0.75 7.28 -1.13
CA ARG A 45 -1.95 7.97 -1.63
C ARG A 45 -1.76 8.56 -3.02
N ALA A 46 -0.62 9.19 -3.27
CA ALA A 46 -0.28 9.75 -4.57
C ALA A 46 -0.16 8.66 -5.63
N HIS A 47 0.40 7.49 -5.27
CA HIS A 47 0.48 6.37 -6.20
C HIS A 47 -0.91 5.79 -6.51
N GLY A 48 -1.73 5.54 -5.48
CA GLY A 48 -3.10 5.07 -5.66
C GLY A 48 -3.91 6.00 -6.56
N SER A 49 -3.85 7.31 -6.30
CA SER A 49 -4.56 8.34 -7.10
C SER A 49 -4.12 8.39 -8.57
N LYS A 50 -2.86 8.04 -8.87
CA LYS A 50 -2.35 8.00 -10.26
C LYS A 50 -2.85 6.78 -11.04
N LEU A 51 -3.03 5.64 -10.37
CA LEU A 51 -3.45 4.40 -11.01
C LEU A 51 -4.96 4.25 -11.05
N TRP A 52 -5.65 4.67 -9.99
CA TRP A 52 -7.09 4.52 -9.84
C TRP A 52 -7.72 5.84 -9.43
N PRO A 53 -8.67 6.37 -10.21
CA PRO A 53 -9.28 7.67 -9.90
C PRO A 53 -10.12 7.64 -8.61
N SER A 54 -10.71 6.51 -8.24
CA SER A 54 -11.58 6.41 -7.06
C SER A 54 -11.54 5.06 -6.33
N THR A 55 -10.92 4.03 -6.91
CA THR A 55 -10.89 2.67 -6.35
C THR A 55 -9.50 2.35 -5.86
N TRP A 56 -9.16 2.91 -4.72
CA TRP A 56 -7.97 2.51 -3.97
C TRP A 56 -8.14 2.88 -2.51
N ILE A 57 -7.34 2.28 -1.64
CA ILE A 57 -7.25 2.65 -0.22
C ILE A 57 -5.83 2.44 0.27
N VAL A 58 -5.41 3.29 1.21
CA VAL A 58 -4.19 3.12 1.98
C VAL A 58 -4.57 2.78 3.41
N VAL A 59 -4.00 1.71 3.94
CA VAL A 59 -4.24 1.21 5.31
C VAL A 59 -2.95 1.35 6.10
N ASP A 60 -3.01 1.93 7.29
CA ASP A 60 -1.91 1.93 8.25
C ASP A 60 -1.92 0.60 9.03
N LEU A 61 -0.91 -0.23 8.78
CA LEU A 61 -0.73 -1.56 9.37
C LEU A 61 -0.36 -1.50 10.86
N HIS A 62 0.12 -0.35 11.36
CA HIS A 62 0.51 -0.18 12.76
C HIS A 62 -0.59 0.47 13.60
N LYS A 63 -1.62 1.03 12.94
CA LYS A 63 -2.78 1.55 13.63
C LYS A 63 -3.69 0.37 13.94
N ASP A 64 -3.54 -0.17 15.14
CA ASP A 64 -4.37 -1.25 15.68
C ASP A 64 -5.85 -0.84 15.59
N ASP A 65 -6.58 -1.40 14.64
CA ASP A 65 -8.04 -1.33 14.56
C ASP A 65 -8.60 -2.54 15.32
N ARG A 66 -8.38 -2.55 16.65
CA ARG A 66 -9.10 -3.41 17.59
C ARG A 66 -9.50 -2.57 18.81
N SER A 67 -10.62 -1.86 18.67
CA SER A 67 -11.44 -1.38 19.79
C SER A 67 -12.89 -1.76 19.54
#